data_AF-A0A6N6PGG7-F1
#
_entry.id   AF-A0A6N6PGG7-F1
#
_cell.length_a   1.000
_cell.length_b   1.000
_cell.length_c   1.000
_cell.angle_alpha   90.00
_cell.angle_beta   90.00
_cell.angle_gamma   90.00
#
_symmetry.space_group_name_H-M   'P 1'
#
loop_
_entity.id
_entity.type
_entity.pdbx_description
1 polymer ?
#
loop_
_entity_poly.entity_id
_entity_poly.type
_entity_poly.pdbx_seq_one_letter_code
_entity_poly.pdbx_strand_id
1 'polypeptide(L)'
;MNWYYALGGQRQGPVPEAEIDRLLAAGTITTNTLVWCEGMENWTPLKDARPGVGAAPVAGADVPDGWIRCAATGRYFPPSQIVWLDGKAYSAEAKAGIVQGVMQGGELPSGDEALRTGPAWEQRAQLGLFKAIWETVKAVLLDPNQAFATMKRDGGFGAPLGFYMLVATAGVIISLVFNLAFQESMLAFLPKEAQQQAFPSLAAGAGSGALFIVGITVVAVLAMLVGTFVSAGILHLSLMICSGAKQPFETTFRTGCYAIGAGSALALIPLCGSSIGFLWGVVCLCMGLAKTHEINTGRAVCAVLLPLVSCCVLYIVVLVATLTMAAAAGGMKH
;
A
#
# COMPACT_ATOMS: atom_id res chain seq x y z
N MET A 1 33.84 8.66 29.35
CA MET A 1 33.88 10.01 28.73
C MET A 1 32.93 10.93 29.48
N ASN A 2 33.26 12.23 29.54
CA ASN A 2 32.38 13.25 30.11
C ASN A 2 31.50 13.84 29.01
N TRP A 3 30.20 13.91 29.28
CA TRP A 3 29.17 14.38 28.36
C TRP A 3 28.51 15.64 28.88
N TYR A 4 28.08 16.47 27.94
CA TYR A 4 27.23 17.63 28.17
C TYR A 4 25.96 17.47 27.35
N TYR A 5 24.84 18.00 27.84
CA TYR A 5 23.55 17.96 27.17
C TYR A 5 22.83 19.31 27.27
N ALA A 6 21.96 19.61 26.31
CA ALA A 6 21.18 20.84 26.30
C ALA A 6 19.75 20.60 26.85
N LEU A 7 19.39 21.30 27.92
CA LEU A 7 18.04 21.24 28.50
C LEU A 7 17.50 22.65 28.70
N GLY A 8 16.35 22.97 28.11
CA GLY A 8 15.78 24.32 28.16
C GLY A 8 16.66 25.41 27.53
N GLY A 9 17.48 25.04 26.53
CA GLY A 9 18.43 25.94 25.88
C GLY A 9 19.71 26.22 26.68
N GLN A 10 19.88 25.59 27.85
CA GLN A 10 21.08 25.74 28.69
C GLN A 10 21.94 24.48 28.64
N ARG A 11 23.26 24.67 28.69
CA ARG A 11 24.25 23.58 28.78
C ARG A 11 24.27 22.99 30.19
N GLN A 12 24.09 21.68 30.29
CA GLN A 12 24.19 20.91 31.52
C GLN A 12 25.39 19.94 31.45
N GLY A 13 26.04 19.71 32.58
CA GLY A 13 27.22 18.84 32.71
C GLY A 13 28.51 19.55 33.17
N PRO A 14 29.65 18.85 33.23
CA PRO A 14 29.87 17.50 32.70
C PRO A 14 29.21 16.41 33.55
N VAL A 15 28.63 15.41 32.89
CA VAL A 15 28.11 14.18 33.52
C VAL A 15 28.79 12.94 32.91
N PRO A 16 28.95 11.84 33.67
CA PRO A 16 29.44 10.60 33.09
C PRO A 16 28.41 10.01 32.12
N GLU A 17 28.87 9.18 31.17
CA GLU A 17 28.01 8.54 30.17
C GLU A 17 26.84 7.75 30.78
N ALA A 18 27.07 7.04 31.90
CA ALA A 18 26.03 6.32 32.62
C ALA A 18 24.90 7.24 33.15
N GLU A 19 25.18 8.53 33.35
CA GLU A 19 24.16 9.51 33.75
C GLU A 19 23.35 9.99 32.54
N ILE A 20 23.92 10.06 31.34
CA ILE A 20 23.16 10.30 30.09
C ILE A 20 22.14 9.17 29.89
N ASP A 21 22.54 7.92 30.12
CA ASP A 21 21.64 6.77 30.02
C ASP A 21 20.51 6.85 31.07
N ARG A 22 20.81 7.28 32.30
CA ARG A 22 19.79 7.52 33.34
C ARG A 22 18.84 8.66 32.98
N LEU A 23 19.35 9.78 32.48
CA LEU A 23 18.55 10.94 32.09
C LEU A 23 17.61 10.60 30.91
N LEU A 24 18.08 9.76 29.98
CA LEU A 24 17.28 9.24 28.88
C LEU A 24 16.20 8.27 29.40
N ALA A 25 16.56 7.36 30.32
CA ALA A 25 15.61 6.44 30.96
C ALA A 25 14.56 7.18 31.80
N ALA A 26 14.93 8.30 32.41
CA ALA A 26 14.03 9.18 33.16
C ALA A 26 13.19 10.12 32.25
N GLY A 27 13.41 10.10 30.93
CA GLY A 27 12.73 10.99 29.98
C GLY A 27 13.07 12.48 30.13
N THR A 28 14.11 12.81 30.91
CA THR A 28 14.58 14.19 31.09
C THR A 28 15.25 14.71 29.82
N ILE A 29 15.89 13.82 29.08
CA ILE A 29 16.41 14.06 27.73
C ILE A 29 15.83 13.04 26.75
N THR A 30 15.83 13.35 25.47
CA THR A 30 15.29 12.49 24.39
C THR A 30 16.38 12.13 23.39
N THR A 31 16.09 11.22 22.45
CA THR A 31 17.01 10.87 21.35
C THR A 31 17.34 12.05 20.43
N ASN A 32 16.52 13.12 20.45
CA ASN A 32 16.76 14.36 19.71
C ASN A 32 17.45 15.45 20.56
N THR A 33 17.69 15.21 21.86
CA THR A 33 18.39 16.18 22.71
C THR A 33 19.83 16.34 22.22
N LEU A 34 20.26 17.59 22.06
CA LEU A 34 21.63 17.91 21.66
C LEU A 34 22.59 17.55 22.79
N VAL A 35 23.63 16.79 22.44
CA VAL A 35 24.71 16.39 23.33
C VAL A 35 26.05 16.74 22.71
N TRP A 36 27.06 16.83 23.57
CA TRP A 36 28.43 17.08 23.16
C TRP A 36 29.38 16.40 24.14
N CYS A 37 30.44 15.79 23.63
CA CYS A 37 31.55 15.30 24.43
C CYS A 37 32.88 15.79 23.87
N GLU A 38 33.91 15.72 24.68
CA GLU A 38 35.27 16.11 24.30
C GLU A 38 35.73 15.31 23.06
N GLY A 39 36.04 16.02 21.97
CA GLY A 39 36.37 15.45 20.66
C GLY A 39 35.32 15.65 19.56
N MET A 40 34.12 16.17 19.87
CA MET A 40 33.11 16.52 18.86
C MET A 40 33.28 17.96 18.35
N GLU A 41 33.12 18.19 17.05
CA GLU A 41 33.16 19.55 16.48
C GLU A 41 31.93 20.38 16.86
N ASN A 42 30.74 19.78 16.84
CA ASN A 42 29.47 20.47 17.04
C ASN A 42 28.54 19.71 17.99
N TRP A 43 27.64 20.45 18.63
CA TRP A 43 26.51 19.87 19.38
C TRP A 43 25.64 19.05 18.43
N THR A 44 25.45 17.77 18.76
CA THR A 44 24.85 16.80 17.86
C THR A 44 23.69 16.09 18.57
N PRO A 45 22.56 15.78 17.91
CA PRO A 45 21.50 15.00 18.54
C PRO A 45 22.00 13.65 19.06
N LEU A 46 21.50 13.22 20.23
CA LEU A 46 21.97 12.01 20.91
C LEU A 46 21.94 10.75 20.04
N LYS A 47 20.90 10.57 19.22
CA LYS A 47 20.77 9.44 18.28
C LYS A 47 21.88 9.39 17.22
N ASP A 48 22.39 10.55 16.81
CA ASP A 48 23.39 10.69 15.77
C ASP A 48 24.80 10.60 16.39
N ALA A 49 24.96 11.16 17.59
CA ALA A 49 26.18 11.07 18.39
C ALA A 49 26.46 9.65 18.90
N ARG A 50 25.42 8.85 19.14
CA ARG A 50 25.51 7.43 19.55
C ARG A 50 24.55 6.57 18.72
N PRO A 51 24.99 6.08 17.55
CA PRO A 51 24.19 5.18 16.71
C PRO A 51 23.78 3.93 17.49
N GLY A 52 22.48 3.68 17.61
CA GLY A 52 21.91 2.57 18.38
C GLY A 52 21.35 2.95 19.76
N VAL A 53 21.60 4.17 20.24
CA VAL A 53 20.92 4.68 21.45
C VAL A 53 19.43 4.85 21.17
N GLY A 54 18.62 4.06 21.88
CA GLY A 54 17.17 4.01 21.70
C GLY A 54 16.69 3.01 20.64
N ALA A 55 17.58 2.31 19.95
CA ALA A 55 17.20 1.23 19.04
C ALA A 55 16.96 -0.06 19.85
N ALA A 56 15.69 -0.46 19.98
CA ALA A 56 15.32 -1.70 20.64
C ALA A 56 15.89 -2.93 19.89
N PRO A 57 16.60 -3.87 20.56
CA PRO A 57 17.12 -5.08 19.95
C PRO A 57 15.99 -5.92 19.33
N VAL A 58 16.26 -6.41 18.12
CA VAL A 58 15.45 -7.41 17.40
C VAL A 58 15.93 -8.82 17.78
N ALA A 59 15.00 -9.78 17.75
CA ALA A 59 15.27 -11.17 18.13
C ALA A 59 16.46 -11.74 17.34
N GLY A 60 17.52 -12.14 18.05
CA GLY A 60 18.77 -12.68 17.48
C GLY A 60 20.05 -11.96 17.90
N ALA A 61 19.96 -10.78 18.54
CA ALA A 61 21.08 -10.10 19.20
C ALA A 61 21.13 -10.47 20.70
N ASP A 62 22.31 -10.34 21.34
CA ASP A 62 22.46 -10.49 22.79
C ASP A 62 21.58 -9.46 23.52
N VAL A 63 20.41 -9.90 23.97
CA VAL A 63 19.45 -9.05 24.68
C VAL A 63 19.94 -8.88 26.12
N PRO A 64 20.08 -7.64 26.63
CA PRO A 64 20.49 -7.43 28.01
C PRO A 64 19.51 -8.03 29.02
N ASP A 65 20.02 -8.54 30.14
CA ASP A 65 19.20 -9.12 31.20
C ASP A 65 18.12 -8.16 31.71
N GLY A 66 16.92 -8.70 31.93
CA GLY A 66 15.76 -7.95 32.44
C GLY A 66 15.00 -7.13 31.40
N TRP A 67 15.42 -7.10 30.14
CA TRP A 67 14.63 -6.50 29.06
C TRP A 67 13.40 -7.36 28.74
N ILE A 68 12.26 -6.70 28.56
CA ILE A 68 10.97 -7.35 28.36
C ILE A 68 10.58 -7.25 26.90
N ARG A 69 10.10 -8.36 26.33
CA ARG A 69 9.60 -8.39 24.96
C ARG A 69 8.25 -7.70 24.87
N CYS A 70 8.15 -6.67 24.04
CA CYS A 70 6.90 -6.01 23.74
C CYS A 70 5.99 -6.96 22.94
N ALA A 71 4.79 -7.22 23.45
CA ALA A 71 3.76 -8.04 22.83
C ALA A 71 3.29 -7.45 21.49
N ALA A 72 3.35 -6.12 21.31
CA ALA A 72 2.91 -5.43 20.10
C ALA A 72 3.96 -5.38 18.98
N THR A 73 5.24 -5.27 19.33
CA THR A 73 6.29 -5.00 18.34
C THR A 73 7.29 -6.14 18.20
N GLY A 74 7.24 -7.12 19.11
CA GLY A 74 8.18 -8.23 19.17
C GLY A 74 9.62 -7.85 19.56
N ARG A 75 9.92 -6.55 19.71
CA ARG A 75 11.22 -6.00 20.12
C ARG A 75 11.34 -5.99 21.64
N TYR A 76 12.57 -6.02 22.13
CA TYR A 76 12.88 -5.97 23.55
C TYR A 76 13.07 -4.52 24.01
N PHE A 77 12.53 -4.17 25.17
CA PHE A 77 12.68 -2.84 25.77
C PHE A 77 13.07 -2.94 27.24
N PRO A 78 13.76 -1.93 27.79
CA PRO A 78 14.01 -1.88 29.23
C PRO A 78 12.70 -1.76 30.01
N PRO A 79 12.62 -2.25 31.26
CA PRO A 79 11.41 -2.22 32.07
C PRO A 79 10.77 -0.83 32.22
N SER A 80 11.56 0.24 32.18
CA SER A 80 11.07 1.63 32.27
C SER A 80 10.23 2.07 31.06
N GLN A 81 10.38 1.41 29.91
CA GLN A 81 9.64 1.71 28.67
C GLN A 81 8.47 0.77 28.42
N ILE A 82 8.15 -0.09 29.38
CA ILE A 82 7.08 -1.09 29.28
C ILE A 82 5.87 -0.62 30.07
N VAL A 83 4.72 -0.71 29.43
CA VAL A 83 3.39 -0.52 30.01
C VAL A 83 2.66 -1.84 29.95
N TRP A 84 2.14 -2.28 31.09
CA TRP A 84 1.38 -3.51 31.19
C TRP A 84 -0.10 -3.23 30.97
N LEU A 85 -0.71 -3.90 30.01
CA LEU A 85 -2.16 -3.84 29.74
C LEU A 85 -2.69 -5.27 29.69
N ASP A 86 -3.62 -5.59 30.58
CA ASP A 86 -4.24 -6.93 30.68
C ASP A 86 -3.22 -8.08 30.72
N GLY A 87 -2.17 -7.92 31.55
CA GLY A 87 -1.10 -8.91 31.70
C GLY A 87 -0.10 -9.00 30.53
N LYS A 88 -0.29 -8.23 29.45
CA LYS A 88 0.63 -8.16 28.29
C LYS A 88 1.53 -6.93 28.38
N ALA A 89 2.82 -7.10 28.05
CA ALA A 89 3.82 -6.03 28.06
C ALA A 89 3.82 -5.26 26.73
N TYR A 90 3.70 -3.94 26.77
CA TYR A 90 3.67 -3.08 25.58
C TYR A 90 4.70 -1.95 25.69
N SER A 91 5.39 -1.62 24.60
CA SER A 91 6.31 -0.48 24.60
C SER A 91 5.54 0.84 24.65
N ALA A 92 6.16 1.87 25.24
CA ALA A 92 5.61 3.22 25.29
C ALA A 92 5.20 3.77 23.90
N GLU A 93 5.98 3.42 22.86
CA GLU A 93 5.69 3.78 21.47
C GLU A 93 4.43 3.08 20.91
N ALA A 94 4.23 1.80 21.26
CA ALA A 94 3.08 1.02 20.79
C ALA A 94 1.76 1.43 21.48
N LYS A 95 1.85 2.07 22.66
CA LYS A 95 0.71 2.45 23.49
C LYS A 95 -0.36 3.24 22.72
N ALA A 96 0.03 4.21 21.90
CA ALA A 96 -0.92 5.07 21.19
C ALA A 96 -1.79 4.28 20.20
N GLY A 97 -1.18 3.39 19.41
CA GLY A 97 -1.90 2.53 18.46
C GLY A 97 -2.82 1.52 19.16
N ILE A 98 -2.38 0.97 20.29
CA ILE A 98 -3.16 0.02 21.10
C ILE A 98 -4.39 0.69 21.71
N VAL A 99 -4.22 1.85 22.34
CA VAL A 99 -5.33 2.60 22.96
C VAL A 99 -6.37 2.96 21.91
N GLN A 100 -5.94 3.38 20.72
CA GLN A 100 -6.84 3.68 19.62
C GLN A 100 -7.59 2.43 19.12
N GLY A 101 -6.94 1.27 19.05
CA GLY A 101 -7.57 -0.01 18.68
C GLY A 101 -8.61 -0.47 19.70
N VAL A 102 -8.29 -0.38 21.00
CA VAL A 102 -9.21 -0.75 22.10
C VAL A 102 -10.41 0.19 22.16
N MET A 103 -10.21 1.50 21.96
CA MET A 103 -11.32 2.48 21.89
C MET A 103 -12.30 2.21 20.73
N GLN A 104 -11.86 1.50 19.69
CA GLN A 104 -12.68 1.08 18.56
C GLN A 104 -13.32 -0.31 18.76
N GLY A 105 -13.22 -0.88 19.96
CA GLY A 105 -13.78 -2.19 20.31
C GLY A 105 -12.90 -3.39 19.89
N GLY A 106 -11.64 -3.14 19.51
CA GLY A 106 -10.68 -4.19 19.14
C GLY A 106 -10.04 -4.86 20.37
N GLU A 107 -9.64 -6.12 20.21
CA GLU A 107 -8.84 -6.84 21.20
C GLU A 107 -7.41 -6.27 21.30
N LEU A 108 -6.76 -6.52 22.43
CA LEU A 108 -5.37 -6.12 22.66
C LEU A 108 -4.44 -6.86 21.67
N PRO A 109 -3.80 -6.13 20.73
CA PRO A 109 -3.06 -6.75 19.64
C PRO A 109 -1.87 -7.53 20.20
N SER A 110 -1.57 -8.67 19.59
CA SER A 110 -0.47 -9.55 19.97
C SER A 110 0.38 -9.89 18.75
N GLY A 111 1.69 -9.89 18.91
CA GLY A 111 2.66 -10.02 17.82
C GLY A 111 2.71 -8.79 16.91
N ASP A 112 3.19 -9.00 15.68
CA ASP A 112 3.37 -7.98 14.63
C ASP A 112 2.11 -7.17 14.24
N GLU A 113 0.92 -7.55 14.74
CA GLU A 113 -0.34 -6.88 14.42
C GLU A 113 -0.43 -5.45 14.96
N ALA A 114 0.15 -5.15 16.13
CA ALA A 114 0.09 -3.80 16.67
C ALA A 114 0.97 -2.80 15.90
N LEU A 115 1.94 -3.29 15.13
CA LEU A 115 2.75 -2.49 14.22
C LEU A 115 2.01 -2.19 12.90
N ARG A 116 0.91 -2.90 12.62
CA ARG A 116 0.13 -2.73 11.39
C ARG A 116 -0.90 -1.62 11.56
N THR A 117 -0.44 -0.38 11.53
CA THR A 117 -1.30 0.80 11.66
C THR A 117 -2.20 1.04 10.44
N GLY A 118 -1.92 0.38 9.33
CA GLY A 118 -2.64 0.53 8.06
C GLY A 118 -2.18 1.74 7.25
N PRO A 119 -2.45 1.78 5.93
CA PRO A 119 -2.11 2.91 5.09
C PRO A 119 -2.74 4.22 5.56
N ALA A 120 -2.17 5.36 5.17
CA ALA A 120 -2.68 6.69 5.55
C ALA A 120 -4.19 6.88 5.24
N TRP A 121 -4.71 6.22 4.20
CA TRP A 121 -6.13 6.17 3.85
C TRP A 121 -7.04 5.67 4.99
N GLU A 122 -6.57 4.72 5.78
CA GLU A 122 -7.32 4.21 6.94
C GLU A 122 -7.33 5.21 8.10
N GLN A 123 -6.41 6.19 8.09
CA GLN A 123 -6.29 7.27 9.06
C GLN A 123 -6.87 8.60 8.53
N ARG A 124 -7.67 8.55 7.45
CA ARG A 124 -8.23 9.73 6.77
C ARG A 124 -9.09 10.64 7.65
N ALA A 125 -9.67 10.12 8.73
CA ALA A 125 -10.42 10.92 9.70
C ALA A 125 -9.53 11.96 10.41
N GLN A 126 -8.24 11.65 10.59
CA GLN A 126 -7.25 12.54 11.22
C GLN A 126 -6.45 13.34 10.19
N LEU A 127 -6.08 12.71 9.08
CA LEU A 127 -5.22 13.31 8.05
C LEU A 127 -5.97 14.20 7.05
N GLY A 128 -7.29 14.02 6.94
CA GLY A 128 -8.08 14.59 5.85
C GLY A 128 -7.95 13.79 4.55
N LEU A 129 -8.92 13.97 3.64
CA LEU A 129 -9.07 13.14 2.44
C LEU A 129 -7.86 13.20 1.50
N PHE A 130 -7.46 14.41 1.07
CA PHE A 130 -6.41 14.59 0.07
C PHE A 130 -5.04 14.09 0.55
N LYS A 131 -4.67 14.45 1.79
CA LYS A 131 -3.40 14.01 2.38
C LYS A 131 -3.36 12.50 2.54
N ALA A 132 -4.47 11.89 2.97
CA ALA A 132 -4.55 10.44 3.12
C ALA A 132 -4.41 9.69 1.78
N ILE A 133 -4.99 10.21 0.70
CA ILE A 133 -4.81 9.67 -0.66
C ILE A 133 -3.35 9.81 -1.08
N TRP A 134 -2.80 11.02 -1.01
CA TRP A 134 -1.44 11.31 -1.44
C TRP A 134 -0.40 10.45 -0.72
N GLU A 135 -0.45 10.37 0.61
CA GLU A 135 0.50 9.57 1.38
C GLU A 135 0.32 8.07 1.14
N THR A 136 -0.90 7.59 0.88
CA THR A 136 -1.13 6.17 0.53
C THR A 136 -0.57 5.84 -0.84
N VAL A 137 -0.85 6.67 -1.85
CA VAL A 137 -0.31 6.51 -3.21
C VAL A 137 1.21 6.56 -3.16
N LYS A 138 1.78 7.58 -2.52
CA LYS A 138 3.23 7.74 -2.38
C LYS A 138 3.88 6.54 -1.70
N ALA A 139 3.34 6.08 -0.57
CA ALA A 139 3.89 4.94 0.15
C ALA A 139 3.84 3.66 -0.71
N VAL A 140 2.71 3.34 -1.34
CA VAL A 140 2.56 2.13 -2.14
C VAL A 140 3.41 2.17 -3.41
N LEU A 141 3.52 3.33 -4.06
CA LEU A 141 4.26 3.45 -5.33
C LEU A 141 5.78 3.58 -5.15
N LEU A 142 6.25 4.15 -4.03
CA LEU A 142 7.68 4.40 -3.81
C LEU A 142 8.34 3.40 -2.85
N ASP A 143 7.61 2.91 -1.83
CA ASP A 143 8.10 1.89 -0.89
C ASP A 143 7.01 0.85 -0.59
N PRO A 144 6.62 0.03 -1.59
CA PRO A 144 5.57 -0.98 -1.42
C PRO A 144 5.89 -1.99 -0.32
N ASN A 145 7.17 -2.37 -0.15
CA ASN A 145 7.56 -3.34 0.87
C ASN A 145 7.23 -2.83 2.28
N GLN A 146 7.60 -1.58 2.59
CA GLN A 146 7.26 -0.98 3.88
C GLN A 146 5.75 -0.73 4.01
N ALA A 147 5.11 -0.21 2.96
CA ALA A 147 3.68 0.10 2.97
C ALA A 147 2.81 -1.13 3.26
N PHE A 148 3.15 -2.28 2.68
CA PHE A 148 2.40 -3.52 2.88
C PHE A 148 2.82 -4.30 4.14
N ALA A 149 4.03 -4.07 4.67
CA ALA A 149 4.44 -4.64 5.95
C ALA A 149 3.63 -4.08 7.13
N THR A 150 3.24 -2.80 7.06
CA THR A 150 2.43 -2.12 8.10
C THR A 150 0.93 -2.11 7.78
N MET A 151 0.50 -2.75 6.69
CA MET A 151 -0.91 -2.85 6.33
C MET A 151 -1.64 -3.81 7.29
N LYS A 152 -2.79 -3.38 7.79
CA LYS A 152 -3.72 -4.25 8.52
C LYS A 152 -4.15 -5.43 7.64
N ARG A 153 -4.36 -6.59 8.27
CA ARG A 153 -4.78 -7.82 7.60
C ARG A 153 -6.31 -7.97 7.57
N ASP A 154 -6.96 -7.35 8.53
CA ASP A 154 -8.40 -7.31 8.74
C ASP A 154 -8.91 -5.86 9.00
N GLY A 155 -10.14 -5.69 9.47
CA GLY A 155 -10.77 -4.39 9.73
C GLY A 155 -11.85 -3.99 8.71
N GLY A 156 -12.27 -4.92 7.86
CA GLY A 156 -13.38 -4.81 6.92
C GLY A 156 -12.97 -4.41 5.50
N PHE A 157 -13.90 -4.64 4.56
CA PHE A 157 -13.71 -4.39 3.13
C PHE A 157 -13.93 -2.93 2.73
N GLY A 158 -14.60 -2.12 3.58
CA GLY A 158 -15.08 -0.78 3.20
C GLY A 158 -13.96 0.24 2.94
N ALA A 159 -12.96 0.31 3.83
CA ALA A 159 -11.83 1.24 3.66
C ALA A 159 -10.98 0.92 2.41
N PRO A 160 -10.48 -0.31 2.20
CA PRO A 160 -9.70 -0.65 1.00
C PRO A 160 -10.52 -0.48 -0.28
N LEU A 161 -11.79 -0.92 -0.30
CA LEU A 161 -12.68 -0.74 -1.44
C LEU A 161 -12.91 0.74 -1.76
N GLY A 162 -13.17 1.56 -0.74
CA GLY A 162 -13.37 3.00 -0.92
C GLY A 162 -12.15 3.71 -1.53
N PHE A 163 -10.93 3.32 -1.12
CA PHE A 163 -9.71 3.83 -1.73
C PHE A 163 -9.63 3.45 -3.22
N TYR A 164 -9.77 2.15 -3.51
CA TYR A 164 -9.71 1.63 -4.87
C TYR A 164 -10.75 2.32 -5.76
N MET A 165 -12.02 2.36 -5.33
CA MET A 165 -13.10 2.94 -6.09
C MET A 165 -12.87 4.43 -6.36
N LEU A 166 -12.39 5.19 -5.37
CA LEU A 166 -12.12 6.61 -5.54
C LEU A 166 -10.98 6.85 -6.55
N VAL A 167 -9.81 6.24 -6.32
CA VAL A 167 -8.61 6.53 -7.11
C VAL A 167 -8.71 5.94 -8.51
N ALA A 168 -9.22 4.71 -8.65
CA ALA A 168 -9.34 4.07 -9.95
C ALA A 168 -10.43 4.70 -10.81
N THR A 169 -11.55 5.15 -10.23
CA THR A 169 -12.57 5.89 -11.00
C THR A 169 -12.02 7.24 -11.48
N ALA A 170 -11.30 7.97 -10.62
CA ALA A 170 -10.61 9.19 -11.04
C ALA A 170 -9.63 8.91 -12.19
N GLY A 171 -8.83 7.84 -12.08
CA GLY A 171 -7.91 7.41 -13.13
C GLY A 171 -8.62 7.10 -14.46
N VAL A 172 -9.73 6.36 -14.43
CA VAL A 172 -10.53 6.06 -15.63
C VAL A 172 -11.09 7.34 -16.27
N ILE A 173 -11.63 8.25 -15.47
CA ILE A 173 -12.18 9.53 -15.99
C ILE A 173 -11.07 10.36 -16.63
N ILE A 174 -9.93 10.50 -15.97
CA ILE A 174 -8.76 11.24 -16.49
C ILE A 174 -8.30 10.62 -17.81
N SER A 175 -8.16 9.29 -17.86
CA SER A 175 -7.78 8.58 -19.08
C SER A 175 -8.81 8.75 -20.20
N LEU A 176 -10.11 8.72 -19.90
CA LEU A 176 -11.15 8.93 -20.89
C LEU A 176 -11.05 10.34 -21.48
N VAL A 177 -10.89 11.36 -20.65
CA VAL A 177 -10.71 12.76 -21.09
C VAL A 177 -9.48 12.90 -21.98
N PHE A 178 -8.34 12.33 -21.59
CA PHE A 178 -7.13 12.39 -22.40
C PHE A 178 -7.26 11.63 -23.73
N ASN A 179 -7.89 10.45 -23.72
CA ASN A 179 -8.11 9.69 -24.95
C ASN A 179 -9.05 10.43 -25.93
N LEU A 180 -10.12 11.04 -25.42
CA LEU A 180 -11.03 11.85 -26.23
C LEU A 180 -10.29 13.08 -26.80
N ALA A 181 -9.57 13.82 -25.96
CA ALA A 181 -8.80 14.98 -26.41
C ALA A 181 -7.74 14.62 -27.47
N PHE A 182 -7.07 13.47 -27.30
CA PHE A 182 -6.09 12.97 -28.25
C PHE A 182 -6.73 12.52 -29.55
N GLN A 183 -7.86 11.82 -29.50
CA GLN A 183 -8.60 11.40 -30.68
C GLN A 183 -9.09 12.61 -31.49
N GLU A 184 -9.66 13.63 -30.86
CA GLU A 184 -10.06 14.87 -31.54
C GLU A 184 -8.86 15.57 -32.19
N SER A 185 -7.73 15.62 -31.48
CA SER A 185 -6.48 16.20 -32.01
C SER A 185 -5.96 15.43 -33.22
N MET A 186 -6.02 14.09 -33.20
CA MET A 186 -5.60 13.23 -34.30
C MET A 186 -6.54 13.34 -35.52
N LEU A 187 -7.85 13.44 -35.28
CA LEU A 187 -8.84 13.61 -36.34
C LEU A 187 -8.67 14.94 -37.09
N ALA A 188 -8.18 15.99 -36.42
CA ALA A 188 -7.89 17.29 -37.04
C ALA A 188 -6.79 17.23 -38.13
N PHE A 189 -5.98 16.17 -38.16
CA PHE A 189 -4.95 15.96 -39.19
C PHE A 189 -5.44 15.15 -40.40
N LEU A 190 -6.69 14.68 -40.40
CA LEU A 190 -7.28 13.92 -41.51
C LEU A 190 -8.05 14.84 -42.48
N PRO A 191 -8.24 14.42 -43.75
CA PRO A 191 -9.15 15.09 -44.67
C PRO A 191 -10.57 15.16 -44.09
N LYS A 192 -11.31 16.24 -44.39
CA LYS A 192 -12.65 16.49 -43.82
C LYS A 192 -13.64 15.37 -44.15
N GLU A 193 -13.48 14.72 -45.28
CA GLU A 193 -14.27 13.56 -45.72
C GLU A 193 -14.05 12.36 -44.78
N ALA A 194 -12.80 12.11 -44.40
CA ALA A 194 -12.44 11.05 -43.44
C ALA A 194 -12.88 11.42 -42.01
N GLN A 195 -12.82 12.70 -41.64
CA GLN A 195 -13.33 13.19 -40.35
C GLN A 195 -14.84 12.96 -40.22
N GLN A 196 -15.63 13.22 -41.27
CA GLN A 196 -17.07 12.96 -41.30
C GLN A 196 -17.42 11.46 -41.29
N GLN A 197 -16.57 10.60 -41.85
CA GLN A 197 -16.71 9.13 -41.83
C GLN A 197 -16.22 8.47 -40.53
N ALA A 198 -15.36 9.13 -39.75
CA ALA A 198 -14.96 8.68 -38.42
C ALA A 198 -16.03 8.99 -37.35
N PHE A 199 -16.85 10.02 -37.58
CA PHE A 199 -17.93 10.49 -36.71
C PHE A 199 -19.33 9.81 -36.78
N PRO A 200 -19.72 8.92 -37.73
CA PRO A 200 -21.10 8.45 -37.83
C PRO A 200 -21.55 7.39 -36.81
N SER A 201 -20.69 6.83 -35.93
CA SER A 201 -21.08 5.66 -35.11
C SER A 201 -21.09 5.84 -33.59
N LEU A 202 -20.66 6.99 -33.06
CA LEU A 202 -20.83 7.33 -31.63
C LEU A 202 -21.87 8.43 -31.39
N ALA A 203 -22.01 9.37 -32.34
CA ALA A 203 -23.02 10.43 -32.29
C ALA A 203 -24.41 9.97 -32.78
N ALA A 204 -24.50 8.89 -33.57
CA ALA A 204 -25.76 8.42 -34.17
C ALA A 204 -26.60 7.50 -33.25
N GLY A 205 -26.06 7.06 -32.10
CA GLY A 205 -26.73 6.09 -31.22
C GLY A 205 -27.50 6.66 -30.03
N ALA A 206 -27.18 7.87 -29.57
CA ALA A 206 -27.88 8.50 -28.45
C ALA A 206 -27.66 10.00 -28.45
N GLY A 207 -28.74 10.78 -28.40
CA GLY A 207 -28.67 12.23 -28.22
C GLY A 207 -27.81 12.60 -27.01
N SER A 208 -26.86 13.52 -27.22
CA SER A 208 -25.87 14.06 -26.28
C SER A 208 -24.77 13.08 -25.84
N GLY A 209 -23.56 13.21 -26.42
CA GLY A 209 -22.37 12.45 -26.01
C GLY A 209 -22.06 12.51 -24.51
N ALA A 210 -22.55 13.54 -23.80
CA ALA A 210 -22.46 13.65 -22.35
C ALA A 210 -23.25 12.55 -21.61
N LEU A 211 -24.48 12.23 -22.03
CA LEU A 211 -25.28 11.16 -21.38
C LEU A 211 -24.67 9.79 -21.63
N PHE A 212 -24.08 9.57 -22.80
CA PHE A 212 -23.33 8.34 -23.10
C PHE A 212 -22.09 8.20 -22.20
N ILE A 213 -21.31 9.27 -22.03
CA ILE A 213 -20.13 9.30 -21.15
C ILE A 213 -20.53 9.03 -19.69
N VAL A 214 -21.63 9.61 -19.22
CA VAL A 214 -22.14 9.33 -17.87
C VAL A 214 -22.56 7.86 -17.77
N GLY A 215 -23.31 7.35 -18.75
CA GLY A 215 -23.77 5.96 -18.77
C GLY A 215 -22.62 4.96 -18.74
N ILE A 216 -21.60 5.11 -19.60
CA ILE A 216 -20.44 4.21 -19.63
C ILE A 216 -19.61 4.31 -18.35
N THR A 217 -19.50 5.50 -17.75
CA THR A 217 -18.79 5.68 -16.48
C THR A 217 -19.52 4.97 -15.34
N VAL A 218 -20.85 5.07 -15.27
CA VAL A 218 -21.65 4.35 -14.27
C VAL A 218 -21.50 2.84 -14.43
N VAL A 219 -21.58 2.33 -15.66
CA VAL A 219 -21.37 0.90 -15.95
C VAL A 219 -19.96 0.47 -15.55
N ALA A 220 -18.94 1.27 -15.85
CA ALA A 220 -17.55 0.98 -15.47
C ALA A 220 -17.37 0.93 -13.95
N VAL A 221 -17.96 1.85 -13.19
CA VAL A 221 -17.91 1.87 -11.72
C VAL A 221 -18.58 0.62 -11.14
N LEU A 222 -19.74 0.21 -11.65
CA LEU A 222 -20.40 -1.03 -11.21
C LEU A 222 -19.55 -2.27 -11.55
N ALA A 223 -18.96 -2.30 -12.75
CA ALA A 223 -18.07 -3.38 -13.16
C ALA A 223 -16.80 -3.44 -12.28
N MET A 224 -16.24 -2.29 -11.90
CA MET A 224 -15.09 -2.21 -10.99
C MET A 224 -15.42 -2.71 -9.60
N LEU A 225 -16.61 -2.37 -9.07
CA LEU A 225 -17.07 -2.85 -7.77
C LEU A 225 -17.12 -4.38 -7.72
N VAL A 226 -17.78 -5.01 -8.69
CA VAL A 226 -17.88 -6.48 -8.78
C VAL A 226 -16.53 -7.09 -9.13
N GLY A 227 -15.84 -6.51 -10.10
CA GLY A 227 -14.57 -6.99 -10.63
C GLY A 227 -13.47 -7.08 -9.57
N THR A 228 -13.42 -6.16 -8.60
CA THR A 228 -12.43 -6.22 -7.51
C THR A 228 -12.63 -7.42 -6.60
N PHE A 229 -13.87 -7.78 -6.25
CA PHE A 229 -14.14 -8.99 -5.46
C PHE A 229 -13.82 -10.26 -6.24
N VAL A 230 -14.23 -10.32 -7.50
CA VAL A 230 -13.94 -11.46 -8.38
C VAL A 230 -12.43 -11.64 -8.55
N SER A 231 -11.70 -10.55 -8.83
CA SER A 231 -10.24 -10.56 -9.00
C SER A 231 -9.53 -10.99 -7.72
N ALA A 232 -9.94 -10.47 -6.56
CA ALA A 232 -9.41 -10.90 -5.29
C ALA A 232 -9.68 -12.39 -5.02
N GLY A 233 -10.86 -12.89 -5.40
CA GLY A 233 -11.24 -14.30 -5.25
C GLY A 233 -10.36 -15.23 -6.09
N ILE A 234 -10.16 -14.87 -7.36
CA ILE A 234 -9.27 -15.59 -8.28
C ILE A 234 -7.82 -15.56 -7.75
N LEU A 235 -7.36 -14.42 -7.26
CA LEU A 235 -6.01 -14.26 -6.72
C LEU A 235 -5.82 -15.06 -5.43
N HIS A 236 -6.82 -15.08 -4.54
CA HIS A 236 -6.78 -15.87 -3.32
C HIS A 236 -6.80 -17.38 -3.63
N LEU A 237 -7.60 -17.81 -4.61
CA LEU A 237 -7.57 -19.18 -5.12
C LEU A 237 -6.19 -19.55 -5.68
N SER A 238 -5.58 -18.65 -6.43
CA SER A 238 -4.23 -18.84 -6.97
C SER A 238 -3.19 -18.94 -5.85
N LEU A 239 -3.33 -18.15 -4.79
CA LEU A 239 -2.50 -18.27 -3.58
C LEU A 239 -2.72 -19.61 -2.88
N MET A 240 -3.96 -20.14 -2.82
CA MET A 240 -4.23 -21.47 -2.26
C MET A 240 -3.53 -22.57 -3.08
N ILE A 241 -3.61 -22.50 -4.42
CA ILE A 241 -2.93 -23.43 -5.35
C ILE A 241 -1.41 -23.38 -5.15
N CYS A 242 -0.84 -22.18 -5.03
CA CYS A 242 0.60 -21.99 -4.79
C CYS A 242 1.03 -22.25 -3.33
N SER A 243 0.15 -22.75 -2.46
CA SER A 243 0.39 -22.93 -1.03
C SER A 243 0.87 -21.65 -0.31
N GLY A 244 0.46 -20.49 -0.83
CA GLY A 244 0.83 -19.16 -0.37
C GLY A 244 -0.27 -18.43 0.42
N ALA A 245 -1.51 -18.94 0.46
CA ALA A 245 -2.60 -18.34 1.23
C ALA A 245 -2.43 -18.56 2.75
N LYS A 246 -1.52 -17.81 3.39
CA LYS A 246 -1.24 -17.88 4.85
C LYS A 246 -2.12 -16.96 5.71
N GLN A 247 -2.89 -16.10 5.08
CA GLN A 247 -3.71 -15.06 5.70
C GLN A 247 -5.09 -15.09 5.03
N PRO A 248 -6.16 -14.59 5.70
CA PRO A 248 -7.52 -14.70 5.18
C PRO A 248 -7.72 -13.96 3.87
N PHE A 249 -8.83 -14.28 3.18
CA PHE A 249 -9.25 -13.64 1.93
C PHE A 249 -9.23 -12.10 2.01
N GLU A 250 -9.66 -11.54 3.15
CA GLU A 250 -9.68 -10.10 3.37
C GLU A 250 -8.30 -9.46 3.19
N THR A 251 -7.23 -10.14 3.61
CA THR A 251 -5.86 -9.66 3.42
C THR A 251 -5.48 -9.58 1.94
N THR A 252 -5.88 -10.59 1.14
CA THR A 252 -5.67 -10.57 -0.32
C THR A 252 -6.46 -9.44 -0.96
N PHE A 253 -7.72 -9.26 -0.59
CA PHE A 253 -8.59 -8.20 -1.09
C PHE A 253 -8.02 -6.81 -0.78
N ARG A 254 -7.64 -6.55 0.48
CA ARG A 254 -6.99 -5.31 0.92
C ARG A 254 -5.75 -5.01 0.10
N THR A 255 -4.87 -6.00 -0.05
CA THR A 255 -3.63 -5.87 -0.81
C THR A 255 -3.93 -5.48 -2.26
N GLY A 256 -4.89 -6.16 -2.89
CA GLY A 256 -5.37 -5.86 -4.25
C GLY A 256 -5.85 -4.42 -4.41
N CYS A 257 -6.77 -3.99 -3.55
CA CYS A 257 -7.34 -2.65 -3.58
C CYS A 257 -6.28 -1.55 -3.45
N TYR A 258 -5.34 -1.67 -2.49
CA TYR A 258 -4.31 -0.64 -2.30
C TYR A 258 -3.26 -0.66 -3.41
N ALA A 259 -2.81 -1.83 -3.86
CA ALA A 259 -1.81 -1.94 -4.92
C ALA A 259 -2.32 -1.39 -6.26
N ILE A 260 -3.46 -1.90 -6.73
CA ILE A 260 -4.03 -1.51 -8.02
C ILE A 260 -4.62 -0.09 -7.94
N GLY A 261 -5.26 0.26 -6.82
CA GLY A 261 -5.75 1.61 -6.58
C GLY A 261 -4.63 2.64 -6.64
N ALA A 262 -3.51 2.42 -5.96
CA ALA A 262 -2.36 3.33 -6.02
C ALA A 262 -1.77 3.38 -7.44
N GLY A 263 -1.64 2.24 -8.12
CA GLY A 263 -1.19 2.17 -9.51
C GLY A 263 -2.02 3.03 -10.46
N SER A 264 -3.34 3.04 -10.29
CA SER A 264 -4.25 3.85 -11.12
C SER A 264 -4.06 5.36 -10.99
N ALA A 265 -3.41 5.85 -9.93
CA ALA A 265 -3.07 7.28 -9.80
C ALA A 265 -2.10 7.76 -10.90
N LEU A 266 -1.31 6.85 -11.48
CA LEU A 266 -0.41 7.17 -12.59
C LEU A 266 -1.15 7.50 -13.90
N ALA A 267 -2.47 7.28 -13.99
CA ALA A 267 -3.30 7.71 -15.11
C ALA A 267 -3.28 9.23 -15.35
N LEU A 268 -2.82 10.03 -14.37
CA LEU A 268 -2.52 11.46 -14.54
C LEU A 268 -1.48 11.74 -15.63
N ILE A 269 -0.62 10.77 -15.95
CA ILE A 269 0.35 10.90 -17.03
C ILE A 269 -0.36 10.59 -18.37
N PRO A 270 -0.48 11.55 -19.29
CA PRO A 270 -1.18 11.33 -20.56
C PRO A 270 -0.58 10.18 -21.36
N LEU A 271 -1.43 9.46 -22.10
CA LEU A 271 -1.11 8.39 -23.06
C LEU A 271 -0.49 7.11 -22.46
N CYS A 272 0.50 7.20 -21.59
CA CYS A 272 1.22 6.05 -21.04
C CYS A 272 0.91 5.76 -19.57
N GLY A 273 0.32 6.70 -18.83
CA GLY A 273 0.08 6.59 -17.40
C GLY A 273 -0.77 5.40 -16.98
N SER A 274 -1.80 5.06 -17.77
CA SER A 274 -2.64 3.89 -17.51
C SER A 274 -1.87 2.57 -17.65
N SER A 275 -1.06 2.45 -18.70
CA SER A 275 -0.26 1.24 -18.96
C SER A 275 0.85 1.07 -17.92
N ILE A 276 1.55 2.16 -17.60
CA ILE A 276 2.58 2.19 -16.55
C ILE A 276 1.94 1.87 -15.20
N GLY A 277 0.80 2.51 -14.88
CA GLY A 277 0.04 2.32 -13.65
C GLY A 277 -0.42 0.88 -13.45
N PHE A 278 -0.89 0.23 -14.50
CA PHE A 278 -1.28 -1.17 -14.45
C PHE A 278 -0.09 -2.09 -14.18
N LEU A 279 0.98 -1.99 -14.98
CA LEU A 279 2.16 -2.85 -14.84
C LEU A 279 2.83 -2.67 -13.47
N TRP A 280 3.01 -1.42 -13.06
CA TRP A 280 3.59 -1.11 -11.77
C TRP A 280 2.68 -1.51 -10.61
N GLY A 281 1.36 -1.32 -10.74
CA GLY A 281 0.38 -1.80 -9.77
C GLY A 281 0.43 -3.32 -9.57
N VAL A 282 0.65 -4.09 -10.64
CA VAL A 282 0.86 -5.56 -10.57
C VAL A 282 2.16 -5.91 -9.84
N VAL A 283 3.24 -5.15 -10.06
CA VAL A 283 4.50 -5.32 -9.31
C VAL A 283 4.28 -5.03 -7.83
N CYS A 284 3.64 -3.92 -7.48
CA CYS A 284 3.26 -3.58 -6.11
C CYS A 284 2.36 -4.65 -5.50
N LEU A 285 1.44 -5.25 -6.26
CA LEU A 285 0.60 -6.36 -5.82
C LEU A 285 1.41 -7.60 -5.47
N CYS A 286 2.39 -7.98 -6.30
CA CYS A 286 3.28 -9.11 -6.02
C CYS A 286 4.08 -8.87 -4.72
N MET A 287 4.67 -7.68 -4.57
CA MET A 287 5.41 -7.30 -3.36
C MET A 287 4.48 -7.27 -2.13
N GLY A 288 3.28 -6.72 -2.29
CA GLY A 288 2.29 -6.62 -1.25
C GLY A 288 1.83 -7.99 -0.77
N LEU A 289 1.47 -8.90 -1.68
CA LEU A 289 1.09 -10.27 -1.31
C LEU A 289 2.22 -11.01 -0.63
N ALA A 290 3.47 -10.85 -1.07
CA ALA A 290 4.63 -11.44 -0.41
C ALA A 290 4.73 -10.98 1.05
N LYS A 291 4.52 -9.68 1.31
CA LYS A 291 4.60 -9.11 2.66
C LYS A 291 3.38 -9.40 3.53
N THR A 292 2.17 -9.32 2.98
CA THR A 292 0.96 -9.46 3.79
C THR A 292 0.71 -10.92 4.14
N HIS A 293 0.94 -11.85 3.20
CA HIS A 293 0.88 -13.29 3.41
C HIS A 293 2.17 -13.92 3.93
N GLU A 294 3.24 -13.15 4.15
CA GLU A 294 4.53 -13.65 4.67
C GLU A 294 5.10 -14.82 3.86
N ILE A 295 5.04 -14.68 2.54
CA ILE A 295 5.57 -15.66 1.58
C ILE A 295 6.73 -15.05 0.79
N ASN A 296 7.55 -15.90 0.18
CA ASN A 296 8.58 -15.41 -0.72
C ASN A 296 7.97 -14.78 -1.98
N THR A 297 8.70 -13.84 -2.59
CA THR A 297 8.27 -13.10 -3.78
C THR A 297 7.97 -14.02 -4.97
N GLY A 298 8.72 -15.11 -5.14
CA GLY A 298 8.49 -16.07 -6.23
C GLY A 298 7.08 -16.68 -6.17
N ARG A 299 6.64 -17.12 -4.98
CA ARG A 299 5.27 -17.64 -4.78
C ARG A 299 4.20 -16.60 -5.05
N ALA A 300 4.43 -15.36 -4.61
CA ALA A 300 3.49 -14.26 -4.89
C ALA A 300 3.36 -13.99 -6.39
N VAL A 301 4.49 -13.94 -7.12
CA VAL A 301 4.52 -13.78 -8.58
C VAL A 301 3.82 -14.93 -9.28
N CYS A 302 4.08 -16.19 -8.89
CA CYS A 302 3.38 -17.35 -9.45
C CYS A 302 1.87 -17.24 -9.26
N ALA A 303 1.40 -16.85 -8.07
CA ALA A 303 -0.02 -16.69 -7.80
C ALA A 303 -0.66 -15.57 -8.64
N VAL A 304 0.05 -14.47 -8.89
CA VAL A 304 -0.45 -13.36 -9.73
C VAL A 304 -0.45 -13.72 -11.21
N LEU A 305 0.54 -14.47 -11.70
CA LEU A 305 0.65 -14.86 -13.10
C LEU A 305 -0.29 -16.02 -13.48
N LEU A 306 -0.65 -16.89 -12.54
CA LEU A 306 -1.47 -18.07 -12.81
C LEU A 306 -2.83 -17.74 -13.47
N PRO A 307 -3.61 -16.75 -13.00
CA PRO A 307 -4.82 -16.30 -13.68
C PRO A 307 -4.56 -15.72 -15.07
N LEU A 308 -3.49 -14.96 -15.23
CA LEU A 308 -3.14 -14.31 -16.51
C LEU A 308 -2.84 -15.36 -17.57
N VAL A 309 -2.00 -16.35 -17.24
CA VAL A 309 -1.68 -17.46 -18.14
C VAL A 309 -2.94 -18.27 -18.45
N SER A 310 -3.77 -18.57 -17.45
CA SER A 310 -5.03 -19.31 -17.65
C SER A 310 -5.98 -18.58 -18.61
N CYS A 311 -6.08 -17.25 -18.48
CA CYS A 311 -6.88 -16.40 -19.37
C CYS A 311 -6.32 -16.38 -20.80
N CYS A 312 -5.00 -16.24 -20.97
CA CYS A 312 -4.35 -16.27 -22.28
C CYS A 312 -4.54 -17.63 -22.98
N VAL A 313 -4.39 -18.74 -22.26
CA VAL A 313 -4.62 -20.09 -22.80
C VAL A 313 -6.08 -20.26 -23.24
N LEU A 314 -7.04 -19.84 -22.42
CA LEU A 314 -8.47 -19.92 -22.77
C LEU A 314 -8.80 -19.08 -24.01
N TYR A 315 -8.26 -17.85 -24.10
CA TYR A 315 -8.45 -16.98 -25.26
C TYR A 315 -7.90 -17.62 -26.55
N ILE A 316 -6.70 -18.20 -26.50
CA ILE A 316 -6.10 -18.90 -27.65
C ILE A 316 -6.96 -20.10 -28.07
N VAL A 317 -7.45 -20.89 -27.12
CA VAL A 317 -8.32 -22.05 -27.41
C VAL A 317 -9.61 -21.59 -28.09
N VAL A 318 -10.27 -20.55 -27.57
CA VAL A 318 -11.50 -19.99 -28.17
C VAL A 318 -11.22 -19.44 -29.56
N LEU A 319 -10.11 -18.71 -29.75
CA LEU A 319 -9.71 -18.17 -31.05
C LEU A 319 -9.44 -19.28 -32.07
N VAL A 320 -8.72 -20.34 -31.70
CA VAL A 320 -8.48 -21.49 -32.58
C VAL A 320 -9.80 -22.21 -32.91
N ALA A 321 -10.69 -22.37 -31.93
CA ALA A 321 -12.00 -22.97 -32.14
C ALA A 321 -12.87 -22.15 -33.10
N THR A 322 -12.88 -20.81 -32.99
CA THR A 322 -13.63 -19.96 -33.91
C THR A 322 -13.03 -19.94 -35.31
N LEU A 323 -11.70 -19.90 -35.44
CA LEU A 323 -11.02 -19.97 -36.74
C LEU A 323 -11.23 -21.32 -37.44
N THR A 324 -11.18 -22.43 -36.70
CA THR A 324 -11.44 -23.77 -37.26
C THR A 324 -12.90 -23.95 -37.67
N MET A 325 -13.86 -23.45 -36.88
CA MET A 325 -15.27 -23.44 -37.28
C MET A 325 -15.52 -22.54 -38.49
N ALA A 326 -14.88 -21.37 -38.58
CA ALA A 326 -14.99 -20.49 -39.74
C ALA A 326 -14.39 -21.13 -41.00
N ALA A 327 -13.25 -21.82 -40.89
CA ALA A 327 -12.64 -22.57 -41.98
C ALA A 327 -13.52 -23.74 -42.44
N ALA A 328 -14.12 -24.49 -41.51
CA ALA A 328 -15.07 -25.56 -41.82
C ALA A 328 -16.33 -25.02 -42.52
N ALA A 329 -16.85 -23.87 -42.07
CA ALA A 329 -18.00 -23.21 -42.70
C ALA A 329 -17.68 -22.61 -44.09
N GLY A 330 -16.44 -22.17 -44.31
CA GLY A 330 -15.96 -21.69 -45.61
C GLY A 330 -15.71 -22.83 -46.60
N GLY A 331 -15.22 -23.98 -46.13
CA GLY A 331 -14.98 -25.16 -46.95
C GLY A 331 -16.25 -25.86 -47.46
N MET A 332 -17.40 -25.65 -46.83
CA MET A 332 -18.71 -26.15 -47.32
C MET A 332 -19.31 -25.29 -48.44
N LYS A 333 -18.70 -24.16 -48.79
CA LYS A 333 -19.18 -23.24 -49.85
C LYS A 333 -18.48 -23.45 -51.20
N HIS A 334 -17.66 -24.49 -51.33
CA HIS A 334 -17.03 -24.94 -52.58
C HIS A 334 -17.36 -26.42 -52.82
#